data_AF-A0A1Y1ZIK9-F1
#
_entry.id   AF-A0A1Y1ZIK9-F1
#
_cell.length_a   1.000
_cell.length_b   1.000
_cell.length_c   1.000
_cell.angle_alpha   90.00
_cell.angle_beta   90.00
_cell.angle_gamma   90.00
#
_symmetry.space_group_name_H-M   'P 1'
#
loop_
_entity.id
_entity.type
_entity.pdbx_description
1 polymer ?
#
loop_
_entity_poly.entity_id
_entity_poly.type
_entity_poly.pdbx_seq_one_letter_code
_entity_poly.pdbx_strand_id
1 'polypeptide(L)'
;MTSDIEKGNPTPAPASGTVAADAVEQSFQVVEVAKGVKDGVAESVGPDEKNDGKEKEKEKPQPTANFGNYFRVLGYGTWLDWLLMGSSMLTSIGAGIAMPLMFVVFGQLVGDFTGYFIPNSGVTKHQFQASINRNALYLTYLFIGKFVLSYISMLCIRISGLRISAALRLAYLRALFVQPVTTIDTISPGKVSTRITTSSNTIQLAISQHFAMLFQSLAFVIGLYVVAFIKSWLLTLVASAILPFILIVYGIIIPPFIKIHKVTDEYNEQASGMAYEIFSSIRIIVAFGAEAKLAGQHAATLDKAAKNEKKNAPLMGFMMSPAFTAMYGVFGLTFWFGIRE
;
A
#
# COMPACT_ATOMS: atom_id res chain seq x y z
N MET A 1 20.39 -78.03 -34.23
CA MET A 1 20.79 -77.60 -32.87
C MET A 1 19.48 -77.28 -32.14
N THR A 2 18.75 -78.23 -31.54
CA THR A 2 19.03 -78.95 -30.27
C THR A 2 19.62 -77.99 -29.24
N SER A 3 19.13 -77.78 -28.02
CA SER A 3 18.13 -78.34 -27.10
C SER A 3 18.07 -77.30 -25.93
N ASP A 4 17.04 -77.08 -25.12
CA ASP A 4 16.53 -77.89 -24.00
C ASP A 4 15.36 -77.10 -23.35
N ILE A 5 14.16 -77.69 -23.19
CA ILE A 5 13.52 -78.20 -21.94
C ILE A 5 13.24 -77.12 -20.86
N GLU A 6 12.13 -77.01 -20.11
CA GLU A 6 10.71 -77.45 -20.09
C GLU A 6 10.18 -77.04 -18.68
N LYS A 7 8.85 -76.78 -18.58
CA LYS A 7 7.95 -76.91 -17.40
C LYS A 7 7.59 -75.68 -16.55
N GLY A 8 6.27 -75.44 -16.44
CA GLY A 8 5.65 -75.01 -15.17
C GLY A 8 4.36 -74.18 -15.18
N ASN A 9 3.20 -74.83 -15.41
CA ASN A 9 1.87 -74.62 -14.78
C ASN A 9 1.08 -73.27 -14.92
N PRO A 10 -0.29 -73.28 -14.89
CA PRO A 10 -1.13 -72.14 -15.26
C PRO A 10 -1.38 -71.15 -14.11
N THR A 11 -1.52 -69.88 -14.47
CA THR A 11 -1.79 -68.74 -13.60
C THR A 11 -3.20 -68.81 -12.97
N PRO A 12 -3.37 -68.57 -11.66
CA PRO A 12 -4.70 -68.52 -11.04
C PRO A 12 -5.41 -67.20 -11.34
N ALA A 13 -6.72 -67.26 -11.53
CA ALA A 13 -7.58 -66.08 -11.66
C ALA A 13 -7.64 -65.29 -10.33
N PRO A 14 -7.57 -63.95 -10.34
CA PRO A 14 -7.77 -63.16 -9.14
C PRO A 14 -9.25 -63.10 -8.75
N ALA A 15 -9.50 -63.24 -7.45
CA ALA A 15 -10.81 -63.33 -6.82
C ALA A 15 -11.67 -62.07 -7.05
N SER A 16 -12.87 -62.27 -7.61
CA SER A 16 -13.86 -61.23 -7.93
C SER A 16 -14.73 -60.80 -6.72
N GLY A 17 -14.32 -61.08 -5.48
CA GLY A 17 -15.14 -60.89 -4.29
C GLY A 17 -14.83 -59.66 -3.44
N THR A 18 -13.57 -59.20 -3.41
CA THR A 18 -13.11 -58.12 -2.51
C THR A 18 -13.31 -56.72 -3.10
N VAL A 19 -13.17 -56.56 -4.42
CA VAL A 19 -13.33 -55.25 -5.09
C VAL A 19 -14.79 -54.76 -5.06
N ALA A 20 -15.75 -55.69 -5.04
CA ALA A 20 -17.18 -55.34 -4.96
C ALA A 20 -17.59 -54.90 -3.54
N ALA A 21 -16.98 -55.46 -2.49
CA ALA A 21 -17.25 -55.07 -1.12
C ALA A 21 -16.71 -53.67 -0.81
N ASP A 22 -15.49 -53.36 -1.26
CA ASP A 22 -14.87 -52.03 -1.09
C ASP A 22 -15.62 -50.93 -1.87
N ALA A 23 -16.16 -51.25 -3.05
CA ALA A 23 -16.97 -50.32 -3.84
C ALA A 23 -18.35 -50.06 -3.20
N VAL A 24 -18.95 -51.06 -2.55
CA VAL A 24 -20.21 -50.90 -1.83
C VAL A 24 -20.01 -50.09 -0.55
N GLU A 25 -18.91 -50.29 0.18
CA GLU A 25 -18.60 -49.53 1.40
C GLU A 25 -18.25 -48.06 1.10
N GLN A 26 -17.52 -47.78 0.02
CA GLN A 26 -17.31 -46.41 -0.47
C GLN A 26 -18.61 -45.74 -0.92
N SER A 27 -19.53 -46.49 -1.56
CA SER A 27 -20.83 -45.94 -1.97
C SER A 27 -21.71 -45.60 -0.76
N PHE A 28 -21.65 -46.39 0.31
CA PHE A 28 -22.37 -46.10 1.56
C PHE A 28 -21.81 -44.88 2.29
N GLN A 29 -20.48 -44.73 2.37
CA GLN A 29 -19.85 -43.51 2.95
C GLN A 29 -20.21 -42.25 2.16
N VAL A 30 -20.23 -42.30 0.83
CA VAL A 30 -20.60 -41.14 0.00
C VAL A 30 -22.08 -40.78 0.17
N VAL A 31 -22.97 -41.77 0.33
CA VAL A 31 -24.40 -41.54 0.59
C VAL A 31 -24.64 -40.98 1.99
N GLU A 32 -23.89 -41.42 3.00
CA GLU A 32 -24.02 -40.93 4.38
C GLU A 32 -23.47 -39.50 4.53
N VAL A 33 -22.35 -39.18 3.87
CA VAL A 33 -21.84 -37.79 3.77
C VAL A 33 -22.81 -36.91 2.99
N ALA A 34 -23.41 -37.41 1.90
CA ALA A 34 -24.42 -36.66 1.15
C ALA A 34 -25.71 -36.43 1.96
N LYS A 35 -26.09 -37.38 2.83
CA LYS A 35 -27.25 -37.23 3.72
C LYS A 35 -26.97 -36.21 4.83
N GLY A 36 -25.78 -36.23 5.43
CA GLY A 36 -25.35 -35.22 6.41
C GLY A 36 -25.26 -33.79 5.83
N VAL A 37 -24.85 -33.65 4.56
CA VAL A 37 -24.86 -32.36 3.85
C VAL A 37 -26.30 -31.93 3.50
N LYS A 38 -27.18 -32.86 3.13
CA LYS A 38 -28.58 -32.55 2.80
C LYS A 38 -29.40 -32.16 4.03
N ASP A 39 -29.15 -32.81 5.17
CA ASP A 39 -29.80 -32.49 6.44
C ASP A 39 -29.30 -31.13 6.98
N GLY A 40 -28.01 -30.81 6.82
CA GLY A 40 -27.47 -29.49 7.15
C GLY A 40 -27.93 -28.34 6.24
N VAL A 41 -28.29 -28.64 4.99
CA VAL A 41 -28.84 -27.65 4.04
C VAL A 41 -30.36 -27.50 4.20
N ALA A 42 -31.09 -28.55 4.55
CA ALA A 42 -32.53 -28.51 4.79
C ALA A 42 -32.91 -27.71 6.04
N GLU A 43 -32.02 -27.60 7.04
CA GLU A 43 -32.25 -26.77 8.23
C GLU A 43 -32.11 -25.26 7.97
N SER A 44 -31.66 -24.84 6.77
CA SER A 44 -31.42 -23.43 6.43
C SER A 44 -32.54 -22.75 5.62
N VAL A 45 -33.63 -23.47 5.26
CA VAL A 45 -34.73 -22.88 4.46
C VAL A 45 -36.11 -23.39 4.93
N GLY A 46 -36.69 -22.71 5.94
CA GLY A 46 -38.08 -22.83 6.40
C GLY A 46 -38.43 -21.66 7.33
N PRO A 47 -39.66 -21.12 7.32
CA PRO A 47 -39.93 -19.72 7.70
C PRO A 47 -40.10 -19.49 9.21
N ASP A 48 -39.63 -18.32 9.66
CA ASP A 48 -39.90 -17.59 10.91
C ASP A 48 -40.59 -18.36 12.07
N GLU A 49 -39.79 -18.80 13.05
CA GLU A 49 -40.25 -18.92 14.43
C GLU A 49 -39.12 -18.58 15.42
N LYS A 50 -39.45 -17.73 16.40
CA LYS A 50 -38.55 -17.23 17.45
C LYS A 50 -38.11 -18.36 18.39
N ASN A 51 -36.82 -18.55 18.63
CA ASN A 51 -36.29 -18.60 20.00
C ASN A 51 -34.75 -18.52 20.09
N ASP A 52 -34.33 -18.08 21.26
CA ASP A 52 -33.01 -17.76 21.79
C ASP A 52 -31.83 -18.69 21.48
N GLY A 53 -30.63 -18.07 21.51
CA GLY A 53 -29.43 -18.71 22.04
C GLY A 53 -28.45 -19.33 21.06
N LYS A 54 -27.90 -18.56 20.10
CA LYS A 54 -26.58 -18.87 19.53
C LYS A 54 -25.60 -17.76 19.91
N GLU A 55 -24.72 -18.08 20.86
CA GLU A 55 -23.57 -17.27 21.22
C GLU A 55 -22.79 -16.91 19.94
N LYS A 56 -22.74 -15.62 19.63
CA LYS A 56 -21.84 -15.10 18.59
C LYS A 56 -20.42 -15.43 19.04
N GLU A 57 -19.75 -16.34 18.35
CA GLU A 57 -18.30 -16.47 18.42
C GLU A 57 -17.71 -15.07 18.20
N LYS A 58 -17.14 -14.52 19.27
CA LYS A 58 -16.44 -13.24 19.22
C LYS A 58 -15.22 -13.44 18.31
N GLU A 59 -15.28 -12.94 17.08
CA GLU A 59 -14.08 -12.67 16.30
C GLU A 59 -13.07 -11.95 17.21
N LYS A 60 -11.91 -12.58 17.42
CA LYS A 60 -10.84 -12.00 18.23
C LYS A 60 -10.52 -10.61 17.66
N PRO A 61 -10.56 -9.54 18.47
CA PRO A 61 -10.31 -8.19 17.97
C PRO A 61 -8.93 -8.15 17.30
N GLN A 62 -8.90 -7.72 16.04
CA GLN A 62 -7.65 -7.52 15.32
C GLN A 62 -6.74 -6.61 16.17
N PRO A 63 -5.48 -6.98 16.44
CA PRO A 63 -4.62 -6.18 17.29
C PRO A 63 -4.49 -4.77 16.72
N THR A 64 -4.87 -3.77 17.51
CA THR A 64 -4.76 -2.37 17.13
C THR A 64 -3.29 -2.05 16.81
N ALA A 65 -3.05 -1.51 15.63
CA ALA A 65 -1.71 -1.18 15.15
C ALA A 65 -1.14 -0.02 15.98
N ASN A 66 -0.42 -0.34 17.07
CA ASN A 66 0.25 0.64 17.91
C ASN A 66 1.63 0.99 17.35
N PHE A 67 2.05 2.26 17.50
CA PHE A 67 3.41 2.73 17.17
C PHE A 67 4.50 1.88 17.82
N GLY A 68 4.24 1.29 18.99
CA GLY A 68 5.14 0.34 19.65
C GLY A 68 5.45 -0.91 18.83
N ASN A 69 4.51 -1.40 18.00
CA ASN A 69 4.76 -2.51 17.08
C ASN A 69 5.68 -2.09 15.94
N TYR A 70 5.59 -0.83 15.49
CA TYR A 70 6.49 -0.27 14.47
C TYR A 70 7.93 -0.19 14.98
N PHE A 71 8.13 0.35 16.19
CA PHE A 71 9.45 0.39 16.85
C PHE A 71 9.99 -1.00 17.20
N ARG A 72 9.12 -1.97 17.54
CA ARG A 72 9.53 -3.36 17.75
C ARG A 72 10.07 -4.02 16.48
N VAL A 73 9.50 -3.69 15.32
CA VAL A 73 10.02 -4.16 14.03
C VAL A 73 11.36 -3.52 13.70
N LEU A 74 11.54 -2.23 14.01
CA LEU A 74 12.84 -1.54 13.90
C LEU A 74 13.90 -2.08 14.86
N GLY A 75 13.49 -2.71 15.96
CA GLY A 75 14.36 -3.35 16.94
C GLY A 75 15.09 -4.61 16.43
N TYR A 76 14.71 -5.16 15.28
CA TYR A 76 15.46 -6.26 14.64
C TYR A 76 16.69 -5.78 13.85
N GLY A 77 16.89 -4.47 13.72
CA GLY A 77 18.06 -3.88 13.07
C GLY A 77 19.32 -3.98 13.91
N THR A 78 20.47 -4.20 13.26
CA THR A 78 21.78 -4.12 13.92
C THR A 78 22.13 -2.66 14.24
N TRP A 79 23.06 -2.43 15.17
CA TRP A 79 23.54 -1.07 15.51
C TRP A 79 24.01 -0.28 14.26
N LEU A 80 24.63 -0.96 13.29
CA LEU A 80 25.02 -0.36 12.01
C LEU A 80 23.80 0.12 11.20
N ASP A 81 22.68 -0.61 11.22
CA ASP A 81 21.47 -0.23 10.48
C ASP A 81 20.85 1.06 11.04
N TRP A 82 20.93 1.25 12.35
CA TRP A 82 20.53 2.49 13.02
C TRP A 82 21.44 3.67 12.65
N LEU A 83 22.76 3.46 12.60
CA LEU A 83 23.69 4.49 12.14
C LEU A 83 23.45 4.89 10.67
N LEU A 84 23.26 3.90 9.79
CA LEU A 84 22.96 4.13 8.38
C LEU A 84 21.61 4.85 8.18
N MET A 85 20.63 4.55 9.02
CA MET A 85 19.33 5.21 8.99
C MET A 85 19.43 6.65 9.49
N GLY A 86 20.19 6.90 10.56
CA GLY A 86 20.48 8.24 11.06
C GLY A 86 21.24 9.11 10.04
N SER A 87 22.27 8.56 9.39
CA SER A 87 23.00 9.28 8.33
C SER A 87 22.11 9.58 7.13
N SER A 88 21.25 8.63 6.74
CA SER A 88 20.25 8.86 5.69
C SER A 88 19.28 9.98 6.05
N MET A 89 18.74 10.02 7.27
CA MET A 89 17.85 11.10 7.70
C MET A 89 18.53 12.48 7.59
N LEU A 90 19.77 12.60 8.05
CA LEU A 90 20.51 13.86 7.98
C LEU A 90 20.73 14.32 6.53
N THR A 91 21.14 13.39 5.65
CA THR A 91 21.31 13.69 4.23
C THR A 91 19.99 13.96 3.49
N SER A 92 18.88 13.30 3.87
CA SER A 92 17.53 13.58 3.36
C SER A 92 17.04 14.97 3.74
N ILE A 93 17.33 15.43 4.96
CA ILE A 93 17.00 16.79 5.41
C ILE A 93 17.75 17.80 4.54
N GLY A 94 19.05 17.60 4.33
CA GLY A 94 19.84 18.46 3.45
C GLY A 94 19.34 18.47 2.00
N ALA A 95 18.96 17.30 1.46
CA ALA A 95 18.36 17.20 0.12
C ALA A 95 16.99 17.89 0.02
N GLY A 96 16.20 17.90 1.12
CA GLY A 96 14.92 18.61 1.21
C GLY A 96 15.08 20.13 1.21
N ILE A 97 16.07 20.65 1.94
CA ILE A 97 16.35 22.10 2.06
C ILE A 97 16.95 22.70 0.77
N ALA A 98 17.58 21.87 -0.08
CA ALA A 98 18.15 22.32 -1.34
C ALA A 98 17.13 23.03 -2.25
N MET A 99 15.87 22.56 -2.29
CA MET A 99 14.83 23.19 -3.12
C MET A 99 14.44 24.61 -2.64
N PRO A 100 14.18 24.86 -1.33
CA PRO A 100 14.02 26.22 -0.80
C PRO A 100 15.20 27.14 -1.13
N LEU A 101 16.44 26.66 -0.96
CA LEU A 101 17.64 27.45 -1.27
C LEU A 101 17.72 27.83 -2.76
N MET A 102 17.32 26.92 -3.65
CA MET A 102 17.22 27.21 -5.09
C MET A 102 16.29 28.40 -5.35
N PHE A 103 15.13 28.49 -4.69
CA PHE A 103 14.22 29.62 -4.88
C PHE A 103 14.83 30.95 -4.45
N VAL A 104 15.69 30.97 -3.43
CA VAL A 104 16.40 32.19 -3.01
C VAL A 104 17.39 32.66 -4.07
N VAL A 105 18.22 31.75 -4.57
CA VAL A 105 19.22 32.07 -5.61
C VAL A 105 18.52 32.48 -6.91
N PHE A 106 17.42 31.80 -7.26
CA PHE A 106 16.61 32.17 -8.40
C PHE A 106 15.96 33.56 -8.23
N GLY A 107 15.46 33.89 -7.04
CA GLY A 107 14.94 35.23 -6.74
C GLY A 107 16.00 36.33 -6.87
N GLN A 108 17.25 36.06 -6.47
CA GLN A 108 18.38 36.97 -6.68
C GLN A 108 18.70 37.14 -8.16
N LEU A 109 18.73 36.03 -8.92
CA LEU A 109 18.94 36.05 -10.35
C LEU A 109 17.90 36.92 -11.05
N VAL A 110 16.60 36.71 -10.76
CA VAL A 110 15.51 37.53 -11.32
C VAL A 110 15.67 39.00 -10.92
N GLY A 111 16.06 39.28 -9.67
CA GLY A 111 16.35 40.64 -9.20
C GLY A 111 17.47 41.33 -10.00
N ASP A 112 18.55 40.62 -10.29
CA ASP A 112 19.67 41.14 -11.10
C ASP A 112 19.24 41.44 -12.54
N PHE A 113 18.40 40.57 -13.13
CA PHE A 113 17.80 40.80 -14.44
C PHE A 113 16.92 42.05 -14.44
N THR A 114 15.97 42.16 -13.51
CA THR A 114 15.10 43.32 -13.40
C THR A 114 15.90 44.60 -13.16
N GLY A 115 16.93 44.57 -12.31
CA GLY A 115 17.79 45.71 -12.03
C GLY A 115 18.53 46.26 -13.26
N TYR A 116 18.99 45.38 -14.16
CA TYR A 116 19.66 45.80 -15.40
C TYR A 116 18.69 46.41 -16.43
N PHE A 117 17.47 45.88 -16.54
CA PHE A 117 16.48 46.33 -17.54
C PHE A 117 15.67 47.56 -17.12
N ILE A 118 15.81 48.05 -15.88
CA ILE A 118 15.21 49.32 -15.44
C ILE A 118 15.98 50.52 -16.05
N PRO A 119 15.31 51.50 -16.70
CA PRO A 119 15.95 52.71 -17.20
C PRO A 119 16.64 53.50 -16.08
N ASN A 120 17.87 54.00 -16.30
CA ASN A 120 18.76 54.66 -15.32
C ASN A 120 19.44 53.75 -14.27
N SER A 121 19.47 52.44 -14.46
CA SER A 121 20.36 51.58 -13.66
C SER A 121 21.82 51.83 -14.07
N GLY A 122 22.63 52.39 -13.17
CA GLY A 122 24.07 52.63 -13.39
C GLY A 122 24.91 51.34 -13.47
N VAL A 123 24.30 50.21 -13.84
CA VAL A 123 24.90 48.87 -13.78
C VAL A 123 25.64 48.60 -15.07
N THR A 124 26.95 48.41 -14.98
CA THR A 124 27.78 48.10 -16.15
C THR A 124 27.54 46.66 -16.61
N LYS A 125 27.53 46.42 -17.93
CA LYS A 125 27.39 45.08 -18.54
C LYS A 125 28.31 44.01 -17.90
N HIS A 126 29.54 44.39 -17.54
CA HIS A 126 30.49 43.51 -16.84
C HIS A 126 30.04 43.09 -15.43
N GLN A 127 29.44 44.00 -14.65
CA GLN A 127 28.95 43.70 -13.31
C GLN A 127 27.72 42.78 -13.37
N PHE A 128 26.82 43.05 -14.32
CA PHE A 128 25.67 42.19 -14.59
C PHE A 128 26.08 40.76 -14.97
N GLN A 129 27.01 40.62 -15.92
CA GLN A 129 27.49 39.31 -16.37
C GLN A 129 28.24 38.54 -15.26
N ALA A 130 28.98 39.25 -14.41
CA ALA A 130 29.66 38.66 -13.25
C ALA A 130 28.66 38.12 -12.21
N SER A 131 27.57 38.87 -11.92
CA SER A 131 26.53 38.42 -10.98
C SER A 131 25.77 37.19 -11.49
N ILE A 132 25.39 37.19 -12.77
CA ILE A 132 24.72 36.04 -13.41
C ILE A 132 25.62 34.79 -13.38
N ASN A 133 26.90 34.93 -13.78
CA ASN A 133 27.82 33.80 -13.76
C ASN A 133 28.01 33.24 -12.34
N ARG A 134 28.06 34.11 -11.33
CA ARG A 134 28.14 33.70 -9.91
C ARG A 134 26.88 32.96 -9.46
N ASN A 135 25.70 33.49 -9.77
CA ASN A 135 24.42 32.87 -9.41
C ASN A 135 24.20 31.54 -10.14
N ALA A 136 24.60 31.46 -11.42
CA ALA A 136 24.59 30.21 -12.19
C ALA A 136 25.49 29.15 -11.56
N LEU A 137 26.72 29.52 -11.15
CA LEU A 137 27.62 28.62 -10.43
C LEU A 137 27.03 28.16 -9.09
N TYR A 138 26.38 29.06 -8.33
CA TYR A 138 25.70 28.67 -7.09
C TYR A 138 24.59 27.65 -7.32
N LEU A 139 23.77 27.82 -8.38
CA LEU A 139 22.76 26.83 -8.75
C LEU A 139 23.43 25.49 -9.12
N THR A 140 24.47 25.50 -9.94
CA THR A 140 25.18 24.28 -10.33
C THR A 140 25.74 23.53 -9.11
N TYR A 141 26.47 24.22 -8.22
CA TYR A 141 27.02 23.59 -7.01
C TYR A 141 25.93 23.09 -6.06
N LEU A 142 24.82 23.81 -5.93
CA LEU A 142 23.67 23.38 -5.12
C LEU A 142 23.05 22.09 -5.67
N PHE A 143 22.85 21.99 -6.99
CA PHE A 143 22.30 20.78 -7.60
C PHE A 143 23.25 19.58 -7.53
N ILE A 144 24.57 19.81 -7.67
CA ILE A 144 25.57 18.76 -7.45
C ILE A 144 25.50 18.28 -5.99
N GLY A 145 25.46 19.21 -5.03
CA GLY A 145 25.29 18.87 -3.61
C GLY A 145 24.00 18.08 -3.35
N LYS A 146 22.86 18.54 -3.87
CA LYS A 146 21.57 17.83 -3.77
C LYS A 146 21.66 16.43 -4.36
N PHE A 147 22.26 16.27 -5.54
CA PHE A 147 22.41 14.97 -6.19
C PHE A 147 23.20 13.99 -5.31
N VAL A 148 24.35 14.43 -4.78
CA VAL A 148 25.19 13.61 -3.90
C VAL A 148 24.46 13.26 -2.60
N LEU A 149 23.84 14.24 -1.94
CA LEU A 149 23.08 14.00 -0.70
C LEU A 149 21.89 13.06 -0.92
N SER A 150 21.13 13.25 -2.00
CA SER A 150 19.98 12.40 -2.33
C SER A 150 20.42 10.99 -2.69
N TYR A 151 21.54 10.83 -3.39
CA TYR A 151 22.08 9.53 -3.75
C TYR A 151 22.55 8.76 -2.51
N ILE A 152 23.35 9.39 -1.65
CA ILE A 152 23.80 8.80 -0.38
C ILE A 152 22.61 8.42 0.49
N SER A 153 21.62 9.31 0.62
CA SER A 153 20.41 9.01 1.39
C SER A 153 19.68 7.79 0.86
N MET A 154 19.39 7.76 -0.45
CA MET A 154 18.67 6.66 -1.09
C MET A 154 19.42 5.33 -0.97
N LEU A 155 20.74 5.34 -1.11
CA LEU A 155 21.55 4.13 -0.95
C LEU A 155 21.54 3.63 0.50
N CYS A 156 21.86 4.50 1.47
CA CYS A 156 21.91 4.14 2.89
C CYS A 156 20.58 3.58 3.38
N ILE A 157 19.46 4.25 3.03
CA ILE A 157 18.14 3.81 3.45
C ILE A 157 17.72 2.50 2.77
N ARG A 158 18.08 2.31 1.50
CA ARG A 158 17.74 1.08 0.76
C ARG A 158 18.50 -0.12 1.31
N ILE A 159 19.79 0.04 1.61
CA ILE A 159 20.63 -1.01 2.19
C ILE A 159 20.12 -1.38 3.60
N SER A 160 19.90 -0.38 4.45
CA SER A 160 19.35 -0.60 5.81
C SER A 160 17.99 -1.30 5.76
N GLY A 161 17.10 -0.85 4.87
CA GLY A 161 15.79 -1.47 4.66
C GLY A 161 15.87 -2.94 4.23
N LEU A 162 16.76 -3.27 3.29
CA LEU A 162 16.96 -4.65 2.85
C LEU A 162 17.47 -5.55 3.98
N ARG A 163 18.41 -5.06 4.80
CA ARG A 163 18.96 -5.81 5.94
C ARG A 163 17.91 -6.06 7.03
N ILE A 164 17.14 -5.04 7.40
CA ILE A 164 16.04 -5.17 8.38
C ILE A 164 14.97 -6.14 7.85
N SER A 165 14.63 -6.05 6.56
CA SER A 165 13.66 -6.96 5.94
C SER A 165 14.14 -8.41 5.96
N ALA A 166 15.42 -8.67 5.67
CA ALA A 166 15.99 -10.01 5.75
C ALA A 166 15.99 -10.55 7.19
N ALA A 167 16.38 -9.74 8.17
CA ALA A 167 16.35 -10.10 9.59
C ALA A 167 14.93 -10.42 10.07
N LEU A 168 13.94 -9.62 9.66
CA LEU A 168 12.53 -9.85 9.98
C LEU A 168 12.01 -11.17 9.39
N ARG A 169 12.29 -11.45 8.12
CA ARG A 169 11.90 -12.71 7.47
C ARG A 169 12.51 -13.92 8.17
N LEU A 170 13.77 -13.82 8.57
CA LEU A 170 14.47 -14.87 9.29
C LEU A 170 13.91 -15.08 10.71
N ALA A 171 13.61 -14.00 11.44
CA ALA A 171 12.96 -14.07 12.74
C ALA A 171 11.56 -14.69 12.65
N TYR A 172 10.78 -14.31 11.62
CA TYR A 172 9.47 -14.90 11.35
C TYR A 172 9.56 -16.40 11.07
N LEU A 173 10.49 -16.82 10.20
CA LEU A 173 10.71 -18.24 9.91
C LEU A 173 11.12 -19.04 11.17
N ARG A 174 12.01 -18.49 11.99
CA ARG A 174 12.39 -19.14 13.27
C ARG A 174 11.19 -19.28 14.20
N ALA A 175 10.38 -18.24 14.34
CA ALA A 175 9.19 -18.27 15.18
C ALA A 175 8.16 -19.29 14.66
N LEU A 176 8.01 -19.41 13.34
CA LEU A 176 7.13 -20.38 12.70
C LEU A 176 7.54 -21.82 13.02
N PHE A 177 8.83 -22.14 12.96
CA PHE A 177 9.33 -23.51 13.23
C PHE A 177 9.27 -23.91 14.72
N VAL A 178 9.20 -22.95 15.64
CA VAL A 178 9.08 -23.22 17.10
C VAL A 178 7.62 -23.44 17.51
N GLN A 179 6.66 -23.12 16.64
CA GLN A 179 5.24 -23.19 16.96
C GLN A 179 4.75 -24.65 16.97
N PRO A 180 3.86 -25.05 17.91
CA PRO A 180 3.35 -26.42 17.95
C PRO A 180 2.56 -26.77 16.68
N VAL A 181 2.64 -28.04 16.28
CA VAL A 181 2.00 -28.58 15.06
C VAL A 181 0.50 -28.26 15.03
N THR A 182 -0.17 -28.35 16.18
CA THR A 182 -1.60 -28.01 16.34
C THR A 182 -1.94 -26.59 15.91
N THR A 183 -1.01 -25.63 16.01
CA THR A 183 -1.26 -24.27 15.51
C THR A 183 -0.85 -24.11 14.06
N ILE A 184 0.20 -24.80 13.60
CA ILE A 184 0.62 -24.78 12.19
C ILE A 184 -0.49 -25.38 11.30
N ASP A 185 -1.15 -26.44 11.74
CA ASP A 185 -2.26 -27.09 11.01
C ASP A 185 -3.47 -26.16 10.80
N THR A 186 -3.64 -25.14 11.65
CA THR A 186 -4.69 -24.13 11.49
C THR A 186 -4.34 -23.03 10.48
N ILE A 187 -3.06 -22.91 10.09
CA ILE A 187 -2.56 -21.85 9.23
C ILE A 187 -2.37 -22.39 7.82
N SER A 188 -3.15 -21.86 6.86
CA SER A 188 -2.96 -22.20 5.45
C SER A 188 -1.53 -21.90 4.96
N PRO A 189 -0.84 -22.84 4.29
CA PRO A 189 0.50 -22.63 3.75
C PRO A 189 0.64 -21.39 2.85
N GLY A 190 -0.42 -21.04 2.12
CA GLY A 190 -0.47 -19.85 1.27
C GLY A 190 -0.43 -18.54 2.06
N LYS A 191 -1.04 -18.52 3.27
CA LYS A 191 -0.97 -17.36 4.18
C LYS A 191 0.47 -17.15 4.67
N VAL A 192 1.18 -18.22 5.01
CA VAL A 192 2.59 -18.16 5.45
C VAL A 192 3.48 -17.59 4.34
N SER A 193 3.37 -18.13 3.12
CA SER A 193 4.14 -17.67 1.96
C SER A 193 3.91 -16.19 1.65
N THR A 194 2.64 -15.75 1.70
CA THR A 194 2.26 -14.34 1.46
C THR A 194 2.79 -13.41 2.55
N ARG A 195 2.84 -13.84 3.83
CA ARG A 195 3.39 -13.05 4.93
C ARG A 195 4.90 -12.85 4.80
N ILE A 196 5.63 -13.90 4.42
CA ILE A 196 7.10 -13.85 4.24
C ILE A 196 7.50 -12.96 3.06
N THR A 197 6.75 -13.01 1.97
CA THR A 197 7.08 -12.28 0.74
C THR A 197 6.46 -10.89 0.75
N THR A 198 5.14 -10.81 0.54
CA THR A 198 4.38 -9.56 0.37
C THR A 198 4.41 -8.70 1.63
N SER A 199 3.99 -9.22 2.78
CA SER A 199 3.92 -8.38 4.00
C SER A 199 5.30 -7.87 4.44
N SER A 200 6.35 -8.69 4.30
CA SER A 200 7.72 -8.27 4.63
C SER A 200 8.27 -7.22 3.65
N ASN A 201 7.87 -7.28 2.37
CA ASN A 201 8.24 -6.26 1.39
C ASN A 201 7.50 -4.94 1.65
N THR A 202 6.21 -4.99 1.98
CA THR A 202 5.45 -3.80 2.39
C THR A 202 6.08 -3.14 3.62
N ILE A 203 6.45 -3.93 4.63
CA ILE A 203 7.14 -3.43 5.83
C ILE A 203 8.49 -2.81 5.47
N GLN A 204 9.26 -3.43 4.58
CA GLN A 204 10.53 -2.89 4.10
C GLN A 204 10.34 -1.50 3.47
N LEU A 205 9.40 -1.36 2.55
CA LEU A 205 9.13 -0.11 1.85
C LEU A 205 8.65 0.99 2.82
N ALA A 206 7.82 0.62 3.80
CA ALA A 206 7.35 1.53 4.84
C ALA A 206 8.51 2.05 5.70
N ILE A 207 9.38 1.17 6.19
CA ILE A 207 10.49 1.53 7.09
C ILE A 207 11.57 2.33 6.38
N SER A 208 11.87 1.99 5.13
CA SER A 208 12.98 2.62 4.41
C SER A 208 12.50 3.83 3.63
N GLN A 209 11.77 3.60 2.55
CA GLN A 209 11.46 4.62 1.55
C GLN A 209 10.48 5.68 2.06
N HIS A 210 9.37 5.26 2.68
CA HIS A 210 8.38 6.22 3.17
C HIS A 210 8.93 7.03 4.34
N PHE A 211 9.67 6.41 5.25
CA PHE A 211 10.28 7.12 6.38
C PHE A 211 11.24 8.22 5.91
N ALA A 212 12.20 7.92 5.03
CA ALA A 212 13.10 8.94 4.50
C ALA A 212 12.36 10.05 3.74
N MET A 213 11.33 9.70 2.97
CA MET A 213 10.50 10.65 2.25
C MET A 213 9.74 11.60 3.19
N LEU A 214 9.28 11.12 4.36
CA LEU A 214 8.64 11.96 5.37
C LEU A 214 9.61 13.03 5.89
N PHE A 215 10.85 12.67 6.27
CA PHE A 215 11.83 13.64 6.74
C PHE A 215 12.24 14.64 5.66
N GLN A 216 12.42 14.17 4.43
CA GLN A 216 12.72 15.04 3.29
C GLN A 216 11.57 16.02 3.02
N SER A 217 10.32 15.54 3.07
CA SER A 217 9.13 16.38 2.84
C SER A 217 8.94 17.39 3.97
N LEU A 218 9.17 16.98 5.21
CA LEU A 218 9.11 17.87 6.37
C LEU A 218 10.19 18.96 6.29
N ALA A 219 11.43 18.58 5.96
CA ALA A 219 12.53 19.52 5.76
C ALA A 219 12.25 20.48 4.60
N PHE A 220 11.64 20.01 3.52
CA PHE A 220 11.21 20.84 2.39
C PHE A 220 10.15 21.87 2.81
N VAL A 221 9.08 21.44 3.48
CA VAL A 221 7.99 22.33 3.93
C VAL A 221 8.51 23.35 4.94
N ILE A 222 9.24 22.91 5.98
CA ILE A 222 9.81 23.81 6.98
C ILE A 222 10.80 24.78 6.33
N GLY A 223 11.69 24.27 5.46
CA GLY A 223 12.67 25.09 4.75
C GLY A 223 12.02 26.15 3.87
N LEU A 224 10.94 25.81 3.15
CA LEU A 224 10.18 26.78 2.36
C LEU A 224 9.54 27.86 3.23
N TYR A 225 8.87 27.49 4.31
CA TYR A 225 8.24 28.47 5.21
C TYR A 225 9.27 29.38 5.87
N VAL A 226 10.38 28.85 6.37
CA VAL A 226 11.46 29.64 6.97
C VAL A 226 12.01 30.65 5.98
N VAL A 227 12.33 30.21 4.75
CA VAL A 227 12.82 31.11 3.69
C VAL A 227 11.77 32.17 3.32
N ALA A 228 10.50 31.78 3.19
CA ALA A 228 9.42 32.69 2.82
C ALA A 228 9.19 33.77 3.89
N PHE A 229 9.13 33.39 5.17
CA PHE A 229 8.98 34.33 6.29
C PHE A 229 10.18 35.28 6.44
N ILE A 230 11.41 34.82 6.16
CA ILE A 230 12.60 35.69 6.15
C ILE A 230 12.53 36.74 5.04
N LYS A 231 11.96 36.39 3.88
CA LYS A 231 11.91 37.29 2.71
C LYS A 231 10.78 38.31 2.79
N SER A 232 9.55 37.87 3.05
CA SER A 232 8.42 38.76 3.33
C SER A 232 7.40 38.01 4.17
N TRP A 233 7.22 38.47 5.41
CA TRP A 233 6.27 37.88 6.34
C TRP A 233 4.83 38.18 5.94
N LEU A 234 4.56 39.34 5.34
CA LEU A 234 3.22 39.77 4.94
C LEU A 234 2.71 38.95 3.75
N LEU A 235 3.53 38.82 2.69
CA LEU A 235 3.20 38.04 1.50
C LEU A 235 3.04 36.54 1.83
N THR A 236 3.86 36.02 2.74
CA THR A 236 3.76 34.63 3.22
C THR A 236 2.46 34.39 3.98
N LEU A 237 2.02 35.35 4.81
CA LEU A 237 0.75 35.25 5.53
C LEU A 237 -0.44 35.20 4.55
N VAL A 238 -0.44 36.06 3.54
CA VAL A 238 -1.46 36.07 2.48
C VAL A 238 -1.47 34.74 1.72
N ALA A 239 -0.31 34.22 1.34
CA ALA A 239 -0.20 32.91 0.70
C ALA A 239 -0.68 31.76 1.60
N SER A 240 -0.43 31.86 2.92
CA SER A 240 -0.85 30.85 3.90
C SER A 240 -2.36 30.82 4.17
N ALA A 241 -3.10 31.87 3.80
CA ALA A 241 -4.55 31.94 3.96
C ALA A 241 -5.31 30.86 3.16
N ILE A 242 -4.66 30.21 2.18
CA ILE A 242 -5.25 29.09 1.43
C ILE A 242 -5.25 27.77 2.21
N LEU A 243 -4.37 27.61 3.21
CA LEU A 243 -4.30 26.40 4.03
C LEU A 243 -5.64 26.06 4.71
N PRO A 244 -6.31 26.99 5.44
CA PRO A 244 -7.61 26.69 6.04
C PRO A 244 -8.68 26.35 4.99
N PHE A 245 -8.65 26.97 3.81
CA PHE A 245 -9.57 26.64 2.71
C PHE A 245 -9.39 25.18 2.27
N ILE A 246 -8.15 24.75 2.03
CA ILE A 246 -7.82 23.36 1.66
C ILE A 246 -8.25 22.40 2.77
N LEU A 247 -7.99 22.72 4.04
CA LEU A 247 -8.39 21.89 5.18
C LEU A 247 -9.91 21.70 5.28
N ILE A 248 -10.68 22.77 5.07
CA ILE A 248 -12.16 22.68 5.08
C ILE A 248 -12.66 21.82 3.93
N VAL A 249 -12.16 22.03 2.72
CA VAL A 249 -12.60 21.28 1.53
C VAL A 249 -12.29 19.79 1.67
N TYR A 250 -11.06 19.43 2.03
CA TYR A 250 -10.70 18.03 2.26
C TYR A 250 -11.41 17.44 3.47
N GLY A 251 -11.63 18.22 4.53
CA GLY A 251 -12.40 17.81 5.70
C GLY A 251 -13.84 17.41 5.38
N ILE A 252 -14.45 18.02 4.36
CA ILE A 252 -15.81 17.70 3.90
C ILE A 252 -15.81 16.50 2.93
N ILE A 253 -14.82 16.41 2.03
CA ILE A 253 -14.80 15.42 0.94
C ILE A 253 -14.28 14.04 1.39
N ILE A 254 -13.29 14.00 2.29
CA ILE A 254 -12.65 12.74 2.70
C ILE A 254 -13.61 11.80 3.47
N PRO A 255 -14.44 12.26 4.43
CA PRO A 255 -15.33 11.36 5.17
C PRO A 255 -16.33 10.58 4.31
N PRO A 256 -17.11 11.20 3.38
CA PRO A 256 -18.00 10.44 2.50
C PRO A 256 -17.22 9.53 1.56
N PHE A 257 -16.03 9.94 1.12
CA PHE A 257 -15.15 9.13 0.27
C PHE A 257 -14.75 7.83 0.96
N ILE A 258 -14.25 7.92 2.19
CA ILE A 258 -13.89 6.74 2.99
C ILE A 258 -15.11 5.85 3.23
N LYS A 259 -16.28 6.43 3.53
CA LYS A 259 -17.50 5.66 3.80
C LYS A 259 -17.95 4.85 2.59
N ILE A 260 -17.99 5.46 1.40
CA ILE A 260 -18.42 4.76 0.18
C ILE A 260 -17.37 3.70 -0.20
N HIS A 261 -16.08 4.02 -0.11
CA HIS A 261 -15.01 3.05 -0.36
C HIS A 261 -15.10 1.82 0.56
N LYS A 262 -15.33 2.02 1.86
CA LYS A 262 -15.49 0.92 2.81
C LYS A 262 -16.65 -0.01 2.43
N VAL A 263 -17.78 0.54 2.01
CA VAL A 263 -18.94 -0.26 1.57
C VAL A 263 -18.64 -1.01 0.27
N THR A 264 -17.90 -0.39 -0.66
CA THR A 264 -17.43 -1.08 -1.88
C THR A 264 -16.49 -2.24 -1.54
N ASP A 265 -15.58 -2.04 -0.59
CA ASP A 265 -14.66 -3.08 -0.11
C ASP A 265 -15.41 -4.25 0.53
N GLU A 266 -16.46 -3.99 1.33
CA GLU A 266 -17.32 -5.03 1.90
C GLU A 266 -18.00 -5.89 0.81
N TYR A 267 -18.51 -5.27 -0.26
CA TYR A 267 -19.08 -6.02 -1.38
C TYR A 267 -18.03 -6.81 -2.17
N ASN A 268 -16.83 -6.25 -2.35
CA ASN A 268 -15.71 -6.93 -3.00
C ASN A 268 -15.23 -8.13 -2.18
N GLU A 269 -15.21 -8.02 -0.86
CA GLU A 269 -14.88 -9.12 0.05
C GLU A 269 -15.92 -10.24 -0.05
N GLN A 270 -17.21 -9.92 -0.04
CA GLN A 270 -18.29 -10.90 -0.25
C GLN A 270 -18.19 -11.58 -1.62
N ALA A 271 -17.94 -10.82 -2.69
CA ALA A 271 -17.77 -11.37 -4.04
C ALA A 271 -16.56 -12.32 -4.09
N SER A 272 -15.46 -11.94 -3.45
CA SER A 272 -14.24 -12.76 -3.38
C SER A 272 -14.45 -14.04 -2.56
N GLY A 273 -15.18 -13.95 -1.44
CA GLY A 273 -15.56 -15.12 -0.63
C GLY A 273 -16.42 -16.11 -1.42
N MET A 274 -17.44 -15.61 -2.12
CA MET A 274 -18.28 -16.45 -2.98
C MET A 274 -17.48 -17.11 -4.11
N ALA A 275 -16.58 -16.37 -4.76
CA ALA A 275 -15.70 -16.93 -5.78
C ALA A 275 -14.81 -18.05 -5.20
N TYR A 276 -14.28 -17.85 -3.99
CA TYR A 276 -13.48 -18.87 -3.30
C TYR A 276 -14.28 -20.15 -3.05
N GLU A 277 -15.52 -20.05 -2.57
CA GLU A 277 -16.41 -21.21 -2.36
C GLU A 277 -16.73 -21.94 -3.67
N ILE A 278 -17.01 -21.20 -4.74
CA ILE A 278 -17.27 -21.74 -6.07
C ILE A 278 -16.07 -22.53 -6.58
N PHE A 279 -14.86 -21.97 -6.49
CA PHE A 279 -13.66 -22.65 -6.96
C PHE A 279 -13.26 -23.83 -6.06
N SER A 280 -13.48 -23.72 -4.75
CA SER A 280 -13.20 -24.81 -3.80
C SER A 280 -14.10 -26.03 -4.04
N SER A 281 -15.35 -25.81 -4.44
CA SER A 281 -16.36 -26.86 -4.64
C SER A 281 -16.69 -27.10 -6.11
N ILE A 282 -15.78 -26.77 -7.03
CA ILE A 282 -16.03 -26.76 -8.48
C ILE A 282 -16.54 -28.10 -9.02
N ARG A 283 -16.02 -29.22 -8.51
CA ARG A 283 -16.44 -30.57 -8.95
C ARG A 283 -17.91 -30.85 -8.62
N ILE A 284 -18.38 -30.37 -7.47
CA ILE A 284 -19.79 -30.51 -7.05
C ILE A 284 -20.67 -29.62 -7.92
N ILE A 285 -20.25 -28.38 -8.14
CA ILE A 285 -21.00 -27.41 -8.94
C ILE A 285 -21.18 -27.89 -10.39
N VAL A 286 -20.12 -28.44 -10.98
CA VAL A 286 -20.16 -29.05 -12.32
C VAL A 286 -21.07 -30.28 -12.33
N ALA A 287 -20.98 -31.14 -11.31
CA ALA A 287 -21.83 -32.35 -11.21
C ALA A 287 -23.32 -32.01 -11.10
N PHE A 288 -23.68 -30.89 -10.48
CA PHE A 288 -25.06 -30.40 -10.39
C PHE A 288 -25.45 -29.42 -11.52
N GLY A 289 -24.54 -29.08 -12.45
CA GLY A 289 -24.79 -28.14 -13.54
C GLY A 289 -25.13 -26.71 -13.07
N ALA A 290 -24.69 -26.30 -11.87
CA ALA A 290 -25.09 -25.05 -11.23
C ALA A 290 -24.21 -23.83 -11.58
N GLU A 291 -23.27 -23.99 -12.52
CA GLU A 291 -22.27 -22.98 -12.90
C GLU A 291 -22.91 -21.64 -13.29
N ALA A 292 -23.89 -21.65 -14.19
CA ALA A 292 -24.55 -20.44 -14.67
C ALA A 292 -25.28 -19.70 -13.54
N LYS A 293 -25.89 -20.44 -12.60
CA LYS A 293 -26.61 -19.87 -11.46
C LYS A 293 -25.64 -19.16 -10.50
N LEU A 294 -24.55 -19.82 -10.13
CA LEU A 294 -23.54 -19.29 -9.21
C LEU A 294 -22.74 -18.14 -9.84
N ALA A 295 -22.42 -18.23 -11.13
CA ALA A 295 -21.82 -17.13 -11.88
C ALA A 295 -22.74 -15.89 -11.90
N GLY A 296 -24.05 -16.09 -12.08
CA GLY A 296 -25.04 -15.02 -12.01
C GLY A 296 -25.12 -14.35 -10.63
N GLN A 297 -25.05 -15.14 -9.55
CA GLN A 297 -25.01 -14.60 -8.18
C GLN A 297 -23.74 -13.80 -7.91
N HIS A 298 -22.58 -14.28 -8.38
CA HIS A 298 -21.33 -13.55 -8.27
C HIS A 298 -21.37 -12.22 -9.04
N ALA A 299 -21.86 -12.26 -10.28
CA ALA A 299 -22.05 -11.06 -11.11
C ALA A 299 -23.01 -10.05 -10.45
N ALA A 300 -24.08 -10.50 -9.81
CA ALA A 300 -25.00 -9.63 -9.09
C ALA A 300 -24.34 -8.92 -7.90
N THR A 301 -23.44 -9.60 -7.18
CA THR A 301 -22.66 -9.00 -6.08
C THR A 301 -21.65 -7.98 -6.60
N LEU A 302 -20.96 -8.30 -7.71
CA LEU A 302 -20.05 -7.35 -8.38
C LEU A 302 -20.78 -6.11 -8.91
N ASP A 303 -21.99 -6.27 -9.45
CA ASP A 303 -22.78 -5.13 -9.93
C ASP A 303 -23.20 -4.21 -8.77
N LYS A 304 -23.46 -4.75 -7.58
CA LYS A 304 -23.68 -3.94 -6.36
C LYS A 304 -22.43 -3.15 -5.98
N ALA A 305 -21.25 -3.80 -6.00
CA ALA A 305 -19.97 -3.12 -5.74
C ALA A 305 -19.74 -1.99 -6.76
N ALA A 306 -19.92 -2.27 -8.05
CA ALA A 306 -19.74 -1.30 -9.13
C ALA A 306 -20.74 -0.13 -9.03
N LYS A 307 -22.01 -0.39 -8.70
CA LYS A 307 -23.01 0.66 -8.49
C LYS A 307 -22.67 1.56 -7.30
N ASN A 308 -22.13 0.99 -6.23
CA ASN A 308 -21.68 1.78 -5.09
C ASN A 308 -20.43 2.61 -5.43
N GLU A 309 -19.47 2.01 -6.13
CA GLU A 309 -18.24 2.69 -6.55
C GLU A 309 -18.49 3.81 -7.56
N LYS A 310 -19.50 3.70 -8.42
CA LYS A 310 -19.90 4.80 -9.32
C LYS A 310 -20.26 6.08 -8.55
N LYS A 311 -20.70 5.98 -7.30
CA LYS A 311 -20.95 7.15 -6.44
C LYS A 311 -19.66 7.87 -6.02
N ASN A 312 -18.51 7.19 -6.07
CA ASN A 312 -17.20 7.79 -5.83
C ASN A 312 -16.66 8.58 -7.01
N ALA A 313 -17.10 8.31 -8.25
CA ALA A 313 -16.62 8.98 -9.45
C ALA A 313 -16.68 10.53 -9.36
N PRO A 314 -17.81 11.17 -8.99
CA PRO A 314 -17.85 12.62 -8.82
C PRO A 314 -16.96 13.09 -7.66
N LEU A 315 -16.89 12.30 -6.58
CA LEU A 315 -16.15 12.65 -5.37
C LEU A 315 -14.63 12.66 -5.63
N MET A 316 -14.13 11.72 -6.44
CA MET A 316 -12.76 11.71 -6.97
C MET A 316 -12.45 12.96 -7.79
N GLY A 317 -13.37 13.42 -8.65
CA GLY A 317 -13.23 14.69 -9.36
C GLY A 317 -13.11 15.89 -8.41
N PHE A 318 -13.92 15.90 -7.35
CA PHE A 318 -13.85 16.91 -6.29
C PHE A 318 -12.64 16.77 -5.37
N MET A 319 -11.93 15.64 -5.32
CA MET A 319 -10.67 15.55 -4.57
C MET A 319 -9.52 16.30 -5.24
N MET A 320 -9.52 16.38 -6.57
CA MET A 320 -8.42 16.96 -7.33
C MET A 320 -8.68 18.43 -7.71
N SER A 321 -9.91 18.74 -8.11
CA SER A 321 -10.25 20.06 -8.68
C SER A 321 -10.03 21.24 -7.71
N PRO A 322 -10.49 21.20 -6.45
CA PRO A 322 -10.32 22.30 -5.51
C PRO A 322 -8.85 22.58 -5.17
N ALA A 323 -7.99 21.56 -5.19
CA ALA A 323 -6.56 21.73 -4.94
C ALA A 323 -5.88 22.54 -6.05
N PHE A 324 -6.21 22.24 -7.32
CA PHE A 324 -5.72 23.02 -8.45
C PHE A 324 -6.29 24.43 -8.45
N THR A 325 -7.59 24.60 -8.19
CA THR A 325 -8.21 25.93 -8.07
C THR A 325 -7.56 26.76 -6.96
N ALA A 326 -7.31 26.15 -5.79
CA ALA A 326 -6.61 26.79 -4.68
C ALA A 326 -5.18 27.21 -5.08
N MET A 327 -4.45 26.35 -5.81
CA MET A 327 -3.09 26.62 -6.26
C MET A 327 -3.02 27.80 -7.25
N TYR A 328 -3.89 27.83 -8.26
CA TYR A 328 -3.92 28.96 -9.20
C TYR A 328 -4.46 30.23 -8.53
N GLY A 329 -5.43 30.09 -7.62
CA GLY A 329 -5.97 31.20 -6.84
C GLY A 329 -4.92 31.87 -5.96
N VAL A 330 -4.08 31.09 -5.27
CA VAL A 330 -2.99 31.64 -4.45
C VAL A 330 -1.94 32.31 -5.32
N PHE A 331 -1.58 31.75 -6.48
CA PHE A 331 -0.66 32.44 -7.40
C PHE A 331 -1.20 33.80 -7.83
N GLY A 332 -2.47 33.88 -8.24
CA GLY A 332 -3.11 35.15 -8.59
C GLY A 332 -3.12 36.15 -7.45
N LEU A 333 -3.50 35.71 -6.24
CA LEU A 333 -3.55 36.57 -5.05
C LEU A 333 -2.15 37.08 -4.66
N THR A 334 -1.15 36.19 -4.65
CA THR A 334 0.23 36.53 -4.31
C THR A 334 0.84 37.49 -5.33
N PHE A 335 0.59 37.32 -6.64
CA PHE A 335 1.07 38.28 -7.64
C PHE A 335 0.37 39.63 -7.53
N TRP A 336 -0.94 39.66 -7.31
CA TRP A 336 -1.67 40.92 -7.15
C TRP A 336 -1.23 41.70 -5.91
N PHE A 337 -1.03 40.99 -4.80
CA PHE A 337 -0.54 41.60 -3.56
C PHE A 337 0.92 42.06 -3.71
N GLY A 338 1.77 41.24 -4.32
CA GLY A 338 3.19 41.55 -4.54
C GLY A 338 3.48 42.65 -5.56
N ILE A 339 2.51 43.07 -6.38
CA ILE A 339 2.64 44.27 -7.24
C ILE A 339 2.26 45.54 -6.48
N ARG A 340 1.41 45.43 -5.44
CA ARG A 340 0.95 46.55 -4.61
C ARG A 340 1.89 46.87 -3.45
N GLU A 341 2.65 45.89 -2.99
CA GLU A 341 3.76 46.02 -2.04
C GLU A 341 5.03 46.51 -2.78
#